data_AF-A0AAE7EAW0-F1
#
_entry.id   AF-A0AAE7EAW0-F1
#
_cell.length_a   1.000
_cell.length_b   1.000
_cell.length_c   1.000
_cell.angle_alpha   90.00
_cell.angle_beta   90.00
_cell.angle_gamma   90.00
#
_symmetry.space_group_name_H-M   'P 1'
#
loop_
_entity.id
_entity.type
_entity.pdbx_description
1 polymer ?
#
loop_
_entity_poly.entity_id
_entity_poly.type
_entity_poly.pdbx_seq_one_letter_code
_entity_poly.pdbx_strand_id
1 'polypeptide(L)'
;MKKGFSLIMAIFFVMLIATLGMMSLSLSSKMVKQSGDVYLKEQAELYAMSATSLAVLDMQGTDYSKDCLTEKTYDFGDGFSARVNIFYLDSQMPGCGRSPNIKASSDIRKRFMELKDVNNNRVNYYNVALIDVMVQNTDGIEPVRFHRRTVQRP
;
A
#
# COMPACT_ATOMS: atom_id res chain seq x y z
N MET A 1 -46.88 -12.23 50.04
CA MET A 1 -46.73 -11.94 48.59
C MET A 1 -45.57 -10.98 48.27
N LYS A 2 -45.32 -9.90 49.05
CA LYS A 2 -44.25 -8.91 48.75
C LYS A 2 -42.80 -9.45 48.74
N LYS A 3 -42.48 -10.48 49.55
CA LYS A 3 -41.11 -11.04 49.65
C LYS A 3 -40.67 -11.86 48.42
N GLY A 4 -41.59 -12.59 47.77
CA GLY A 4 -41.29 -13.36 46.56
C GLY A 4 -41.10 -12.47 45.32
N PHE A 5 -41.90 -11.40 45.21
CA PHE A 5 -41.78 -10.43 44.13
C PHE A 5 -40.45 -9.66 44.19
N SER A 6 -40.00 -9.29 45.39
CA SER A 6 -38.70 -8.64 45.59
C SER A 6 -37.52 -9.53 45.18
N LEU A 7 -37.60 -10.84 45.41
CA LEU A 7 -36.53 -11.78 45.06
C LEU A 7 -36.44 -12.01 43.56
N ILE A 8 -37.59 -12.14 42.87
CA ILE A 8 -37.65 -12.28 41.41
C ILE A 8 -37.11 -11.02 40.72
N MET A 9 -37.48 -9.84 41.19
CA MET A 9 -36.97 -8.58 40.63
C MET A 9 -35.45 -8.42 40.84
N ALA A 10 -34.92 -8.83 41.99
CA ALA A 10 -33.47 -8.80 42.23
C ALA A 10 -32.71 -9.70 41.24
N ILE A 11 -33.19 -10.92 40.98
CA ILE A 11 -32.58 -11.84 40.01
C ILE A 11 -32.64 -11.23 38.60
N PHE A 12 -33.77 -10.64 38.22
CA PHE A 12 -33.93 -10.00 36.92
C PHE A 12 -32.93 -8.83 36.72
N PHE A 13 -32.75 -7.99 37.73
CA PHE A 13 -31.74 -6.92 37.71
C PHE A 13 -30.32 -7.45 37.59
N VAL A 14 -29.97 -8.51 38.32
CA VAL A 14 -28.65 -9.14 38.21
C VAL A 14 -28.42 -9.69 36.79
N MET A 15 -29.43 -10.32 36.19
CA MET A 15 -29.35 -10.84 34.83
C MET A 15 -29.18 -9.73 33.79
N LEU A 16 -29.87 -8.59 33.96
CA LEU A 16 -29.68 -7.40 33.12
C LEU A 16 -28.26 -6.83 33.25
N ILE A 17 -27.75 -6.70 34.47
CA ILE A 17 -26.39 -6.19 34.68
C ILE A 17 -25.35 -7.15 34.09
N ALA A 18 -25.55 -8.47 34.23
CA ALA A 18 -24.65 -9.46 33.67
C ALA A 18 -24.61 -9.42 32.14
N THR A 19 -25.76 -9.28 31.47
CA THR A 19 -25.84 -9.19 30.00
C THR A 19 -25.23 -7.88 29.47
N LEU A 20 -25.50 -6.75 30.12
CA LEU A 20 -24.87 -5.47 29.78
C LEU A 20 -23.35 -5.51 30.01
N GLY A 21 -22.90 -6.11 31.11
CA GLY A 21 -21.48 -6.31 31.41
C GLY A 21 -20.78 -7.15 30.35
N MET A 22 -21.37 -8.28 29.96
CA MET A 22 -20.84 -9.13 28.89
C MET A 22 -20.81 -8.40 27.54
N MET A 23 -21.87 -7.67 27.19
CA MET A 23 -21.90 -6.89 25.95
C MET A 23 -20.80 -5.82 25.94
N SER A 24 -20.63 -5.08 27.04
CA SER A 24 -19.59 -4.07 27.21
C SER A 24 -18.17 -4.64 27.08
N LEU A 25 -17.90 -5.78 27.71
CA LEU A 25 -16.62 -6.47 27.59
C LEU A 25 -16.37 -6.95 26.14
N SER A 26 -17.39 -7.51 25.49
CA SER A 26 -17.29 -7.95 24.10
C SER A 26 -17.03 -6.80 23.13
N LEU A 27 -17.62 -5.63 23.39
CA LEU A 27 -17.41 -4.44 22.58
C LEU A 27 -16.00 -3.89 22.82
N SER A 28 -15.55 -3.84 24.07
CA SER A 28 -14.21 -3.37 24.43
C SER A 28 -13.11 -4.23 23.79
N SER A 29 -13.23 -5.56 23.83
CA SER A 29 -12.26 -6.45 23.20
C SER A 29 -12.23 -6.30 21.67
N LYS A 30 -13.41 -6.14 21.03
CA LYS A 30 -13.50 -5.84 19.60
C LYS A 30 -12.88 -4.49 19.24
N MET A 31 -13.11 -3.44 20.02
CA MET A 31 -12.53 -2.12 19.78
C MET A 31 -11.01 -2.12 19.89
N VAL A 32 -10.44 -2.83 20.88
CA VAL A 32 -8.98 -2.96 21.02
C VAL A 32 -8.38 -3.65 19.80
N LYS A 33 -8.96 -4.77 19.37
CA LYS A 33 -8.49 -5.48 18.16
C LYS A 33 -8.60 -4.60 16.91
N GLN A 34 -9.77 -3.99 16.69
CA GLN A 34 -9.99 -3.12 15.54
C GLN A 34 -9.02 -1.94 15.52
N SER A 35 -8.68 -1.37 16.66
CA SER A 35 -7.70 -0.27 16.73
C SER A 35 -6.30 -0.73 16.33
N GLY A 36 -5.90 -1.94 16.72
CA GLY A 36 -4.63 -2.54 16.28
C GLY A 36 -4.57 -2.80 14.77
N ASP A 37 -5.64 -3.37 14.22
CA ASP A 37 -5.77 -3.62 12.78
C ASP A 37 -5.68 -2.31 11.96
N VAL A 38 -6.38 -1.27 12.42
CA VAL A 38 -6.35 0.06 11.79
C VAL A 38 -4.94 0.65 11.85
N TYR A 39 -4.28 0.58 13.01
CA TYR A 39 -2.92 1.09 13.16
C TYR A 39 -1.90 0.41 12.23
N LEU A 40 -1.97 -0.91 12.08
CA LEU A 40 -1.10 -1.65 11.15
C LEU A 40 -1.40 -1.30 9.68
N LYS A 41 -2.68 -1.12 9.35
CA LYS A 41 -3.09 -0.69 8.01
C LYS A 41 -2.59 0.72 7.68
N GLU A 42 -2.73 1.67 8.60
CA GLU A 42 -2.28 3.06 8.41
C GLU A 42 -0.75 3.13 8.22
N GLN A 43 0.02 2.38 9.02
CA GLN A 43 1.46 2.26 8.81
C GLN A 43 1.80 1.66 7.45
N ALA A 44 1.13 0.57 7.04
CA ALA A 44 1.37 -0.04 5.73
C ALA A 44 1.06 0.93 4.58
N GLU A 45 0.03 1.77 4.73
CA GLU A 45 -0.30 2.81 3.77
C GLU A 45 0.77 3.92 3.71
N LEU A 46 1.26 4.38 4.85
CA LEU A 46 2.37 5.35 4.94
C LEU A 46 3.65 4.79 4.29
N TYR A 47 3.99 3.54 4.57
CA TYR A 47 5.12 2.87 3.94
C TYR A 47 4.93 2.70 2.44
N ALA A 48 3.71 2.44 1.96
CA ALA A 48 3.44 2.41 0.54
C ALA A 48 3.68 3.78 -0.11
N MET A 49 3.29 4.88 0.56
CA MET A 49 3.58 6.24 0.08
C MET A 49 5.09 6.49 0.01
N SER A 50 5.81 6.16 1.09
CA SER A 50 7.26 6.30 1.17
C SER A 50 7.97 5.50 0.08
N ALA A 51 7.62 4.22 -0.08
CA ALA A 51 8.15 3.35 -1.12
C ALA A 51 7.84 3.86 -2.54
N THR A 52 6.65 4.43 -2.81
CA THR A 52 6.40 5.08 -4.11
C THR A 52 7.34 6.27 -4.34
N SER A 53 7.61 7.08 -3.31
CA SER A 53 8.49 8.25 -3.45
C SER A 53 9.96 7.85 -3.65
N LEU A 54 10.42 6.83 -2.94
CA LEU A 54 11.76 6.26 -3.11
C LEU A 54 11.91 5.60 -4.48
N ALA A 55 10.87 4.91 -4.96
CA ALA A 55 10.88 4.33 -6.30
C ALA A 55 10.97 5.42 -7.38
N VAL A 56 10.23 6.52 -7.24
CA VAL A 56 10.35 7.66 -8.16
C VAL A 56 11.76 8.26 -8.12
N LEU A 57 12.37 8.38 -6.93
CA LEU A 57 13.75 8.85 -6.80
C LEU A 57 14.74 7.91 -7.50
N ASP A 58 14.61 6.60 -7.29
CA ASP A 58 15.43 5.59 -7.96
C ASP A 58 15.23 5.64 -9.49
N MET A 59 13.99 5.85 -9.96
CA MET A 59 13.70 6.05 -11.38
C MET A 59 14.41 7.29 -11.94
N GLN A 60 14.41 8.41 -11.22
CA GLN A 60 15.10 9.63 -11.65
C GLN A 60 16.63 9.48 -11.65
N GLY A 61 17.19 8.69 -10.73
CA GLY A 61 18.62 8.39 -10.66
C GLY A 61 19.10 7.34 -11.65
N THR A 62 18.20 6.64 -12.35
CA THR A 62 18.55 5.53 -13.24
C THR A 62 18.93 6.02 -14.64
N ASP A 63 20.08 5.57 -15.14
CA ASP A 63 20.49 5.75 -16.54
C ASP A 63 19.80 4.69 -17.43
N TYR A 64 18.62 5.03 -17.95
CA TYR A 64 17.81 4.16 -18.80
C TYR A 64 18.44 3.78 -20.14
N SER A 65 19.57 4.39 -20.52
CA SER A 65 20.32 3.95 -21.69
C SER A 65 21.05 2.62 -21.46
N LYS A 66 21.32 2.28 -20.18
CA LYS A 66 22.12 1.11 -19.78
C LYS A 66 21.32 0.07 -19.01
N ASP A 67 20.39 0.50 -18.16
CA ASP A 67 19.64 -0.39 -17.28
C ASP A 67 18.14 -0.05 -17.28
N CYS A 68 17.30 -0.98 -16.84
CA CYS A 68 15.87 -0.79 -16.69
C CYS A 68 15.43 -1.22 -15.30
N LEU A 69 15.03 -0.24 -14.49
CA LEU A 69 14.48 -0.48 -13.16
C LEU A 69 13.06 -1.09 -13.29
N THR A 70 12.89 -2.35 -12.92
CA THR A 70 11.61 -3.07 -13.03
C THR A 70 11.01 -3.44 -11.68
N GLU A 71 11.86 -3.78 -10.72
CA GLU A 71 11.46 -4.14 -9.37
C GLU A 71 12.44 -3.55 -8.37
N LYS A 72 11.91 -3.07 -7.24
CA LYS A 72 12.70 -2.65 -6.09
C LYS A 72 12.03 -3.10 -4.82
N THR A 73 12.80 -3.64 -3.89
CA THR A 73 12.31 -3.96 -2.54
C THR A 73 12.97 -3.02 -1.54
N TYR A 74 12.17 -2.42 -0.68
CA TYR A 74 12.61 -1.60 0.45
C TYR A 74 12.26 -2.32 1.75
N ASP A 75 13.23 -2.38 2.64
CA ASP A 75 13.06 -2.88 4.01
C ASP A 75 13.11 -1.69 4.96
N PHE A 76 12.08 -1.52 5.79
CA PHE A 76 11.99 -0.43 6.75
C PHE A 76 12.55 -0.80 8.13
N GLY A 77 12.95 -2.07 8.34
CA GLY A 77 13.65 -2.53 9.54
C GLY A 77 12.77 -2.80 10.76
N ASP A 78 11.46 -2.61 10.64
CA ASP A 78 10.44 -2.82 11.68
C ASP A 78 9.49 -4.00 11.36
N GLY A 79 9.94 -4.88 10.45
CA GLY A 79 9.17 -6.02 9.95
C GLY A 79 8.29 -5.71 8.75
N PHE A 80 8.21 -4.44 8.32
CA PHE A 80 7.57 -4.05 7.06
C PHE A 80 8.55 -4.07 5.90
N SER A 81 8.16 -4.77 4.84
CA SER A 81 8.83 -4.74 3.53
C SER A 81 7.88 -4.23 2.46
N ALA A 82 8.39 -3.37 1.58
CA ALA A 82 7.66 -2.87 0.41
C ALA A 82 8.30 -3.37 -0.88
N ARG A 83 7.57 -4.16 -1.64
CA ARG A 83 7.92 -4.55 -3.00
C ARG A 83 7.26 -3.61 -3.99
N VAL A 84 8.06 -2.97 -4.83
CA VAL A 84 7.63 -2.06 -5.87
C VAL A 84 7.89 -2.68 -7.23
N ASN A 85 6.85 -2.83 -8.03
CA ASN A 85 6.92 -3.24 -9.42
C ASN A 85 6.64 -2.04 -10.31
N ILE A 86 7.45 -1.85 -11.34
CA ILE A 86 7.39 -0.71 -12.25
C ILE A 86 7.09 -1.23 -13.66
N PHE A 87 6.00 -0.74 -14.23
CA PHE A 87 5.59 -1.03 -15.59
C PHE A 87 5.58 0.23 -16.44
N TYR A 88 6.41 0.27 -17.48
CA TYR A 88 6.54 1.45 -18.34
C TYR A 88 5.43 1.49 -19.40
N LEU A 89 4.81 2.65 -19.59
CA LEU A 89 3.69 2.81 -20.53
C LEU A 89 4.14 3.06 -21.98
N ASP A 90 5.43 3.27 -22.23
CA ASP A 90 5.99 3.51 -23.56
C ASP A 90 6.82 2.32 -24.06
N SER A 91 6.46 1.76 -25.22
CA SER A 91 7.22 0.68 -25.86
C SER A 91 8.67 1.07 -26.22
N GLN A 92 8.92 2.37 -26.38
CA GLN A 92 10.24 2.91 -26.73
C GLN A 92 11.18 3.09 -25.52
N MET A 93 10.78 2.66 -24.32
CA MET A 93 11.64 2.77 -23.13
C MET A 93 12.99 2.03 -23.36
N PRO A 94 14.13 2.74 -23.26
CA PRO A 94 15.45 2.15 -23.47
C PRO A 94 15.84 1.26 -22.29
N GLY A 95 16.80 0.36 -22.50
CA GLY A 95 17.26 -0.60 -21.47
C GLY A 95 16.28 -1.75 -21.15
N CYS A 96 14.97 -1.55 -21.32
CA CYS A 96 13.92 -2.47 -20.84
C CYS A 96 13.64 -3.69 -21.74
N GLY A 97 14.53 -4.04 -22.69
CA GLY A 97 14.36 -5.19 -23.59
C GLY A 97 13.04 -5.15 -24.39
N ARG A 98 12.53 -6.31 -24.83
CA ARG A 98 11.19 -6.48 -25.44
C ARG A 98 10.28 -7.35 -24.56
N SER A 99 10.35 -7.15 -23.25
CA SER A 99 9.58 -7.95 -22.30
C SER A 99 8.17 -7.36 -22.11
N PRO A 100 7.09 -8.08 -22.46
CA PRO A 100 5.72 -7.56 -22.40
C PRO A 100 5.24 -7.30 -20.96
N ASN A 101 5.94 -7.85 -19.96
CA ASN A 101 5.63 -7.67 -18.54
C ASN A 101 6.31 -6.44 -17.93
N ILE A 102 7.17 -5.74 -18.69
CA ILE A 102 7.98 -4.61 -18.20
C ILE A 102 7.53 -3.30 -18.85
N LYS A 103 7.06 -3.36 -20.09
CA LYS A 103 6.57 -2.18 -20.81
C LYS A 103 5.40 -2.48 -21.73
N ALA A 104 4.67 -1.44 -22.09
CA ALA A 104 3.59 -1.51 -23.06
C ALA A 104 4.08 -1.95 -24.45
N SER A 105 3.22 -2.69 -25.16
CA SER A 105 3.50 -3.13 -26.54
C SER A 105 3.39 -2.01 -27.57
N SER A 106 2.63 -0.96 -27.25
CA SER A 106 2.43 0.23 -28.10
C SER A 106 3.26 1.41 -27.61
N ASP A 107 3.74 2.24 -28.52
CA ASP A 107 4.35 3.53 -28.21
C ASP A 107 3.30 4.57 -27.82
N ILE A 108 3.72 5.53 -26.98
CA ILE A 108 2.90 6.71 -26.69
C ILE A 108 3.10 7.74 -27.79
N ARG A 109 2.00 8.32 -28.29
CA ARG A 109 2.03 9.34 -29.33
C ARG A 109 2.59 10.67 -28.78
N LYS A 110 3.85 10.99 -29.12
CA LYS A 110 4.60 12.13 -28.56
C LYS A 110 4.48 13.46 -29.32
N ARG A 111 3.63 13.55 -30.36
CA ARG A 111 3.57 14.72 -31.26
C ARG A 111 3.37 16.07 -30.53
N PHE A 112 2.68 16.06 -29.38
CA PHE A 112 2.39 17.25 -28.58
C PHE A 112 3.18 17.30 -27.26
N MET A 113 4.17 16.41 -27.09
CA MET A 113 4.99 16.33 -25.89
C MET A 113 6.39 16.84 -26.21
N GLU A 114 6.80 17.95 -25.60
CA GLU A 114 8.16 18.49 -25.72
C GLU A 114 9.14 17.70 -24.83
N LEU A 115 9.36 16.43 -25.15
CA LEU A 115 10.27 15.57 -24.41
C LEU A 115 11.71 15.95 -24.72
N LYS A 116 12.40 16.49 -23.71
CA LYS A 116 13.80 16.89 -23.80
C LYS A 116 14.62 16.26 -22.68
N ASP A 117 15.87 15.93 -22.97
CA ASP A 117 16.83 15.49 -21.96
C ASP A 117 17.39 16.70 -21.18
N VAL A 118 18.25 16.43 -20.20
CA VAL A 118 18.98 17.46 -19.45
C VAL A 118 19.83 18.39 -20.34
N ASN A 119 20.17 17.96 -21.55
CA ASN A 119 20.94 18.71 -22.54
C ASN A 119 20.03 19.41 -23.58
N ASN A 120 18.72 19.45 -23.35
CA ASN A 120 17.72 20.06 -24.22
C ASN A 120 17.57 19.38 -25.60
N ASN A 121 18.07 18.16 -25.77
CA ASN A 121 17.90 17.34 -26.97
C ASN A 121 16.56 16.62 -26.95
N ARG A 122 15.96 16.41 -28.13
CA ARG A 122 14.71 15.64 -28.24
C ARG A 122 14.92 14.17 -27.83
N VAL A 123 14.03 13.68 -26.98
CA VAL A 123 14.06 12.31 -26.47
C VAL A 123 12.99 11.48 -27.15
N ASN A 124 13.36 10.27 -27.59
CA ASN A 124 12.47 9.37 -28.33
C ASN A 124 11.64 8.44 -27.43
N TYR A 125 11.81 8.51 -26.11
CA TYR A 125 11.07 7.73 -25.13
C TYR A 125 10.39 8.64 -24.12
N TYR A 126 9.29 8.17 -23.54
CA TYR A 126 8.55 8.85 -22.51
C TYR A 126 8.57 8.01 -21.23
N ASN A 127 9.28 8.49 -20.22
CA ASN A 127 9.33 7.84 -18.91
C ASN A 127 8.02 8.11 -18.14
N VAL A 128 6.98 7.35 -18.48
CA VAL A 128 5.78 7.25 -17.66
C VAL A 128 5.64 5.80 -17.26
N ALA A 129 5.48 5.58 -15.97
CA ALA A 129 5.35 4.25 -15.42
C ALA A 129 4.14 4.14 -14.49
N LEU A 130 3.56 2.96 -14.50
CA LEU A 130 2.64 2.50 -13.49
C LEU A 130 3.47 1.79 -12.41
N ILE A 131 3.42 2.36 -11.21
CA ILE A 131 4.11 1.86 -10.04
C ILE A 131 3.09 1.10 -9.20
N ASP A 132 3.33 -0.18 -8.97
CA ASP A 132 2.52 -1.05 -8.11
C ASP A 132 3.33 -1.41 -6.88
N VAL A 133 2.87 -0.96 -5.72
CA VAL A 133 3.53 -1.15 -4.42
C VAL A 133 2.72 -2.11 -3.59
N MET A 134 3.39 -3.15 -3.09
CA MET A 134 2.86 -4.08 -2.12
C MET A 134 3.68 -3.97 -0.84
N VAL A 135 3.02 -3.60 0.25
CA VAL A 135 3.60 -3.59 1.59
C VAL A 135 3.13 -4.82 2.34
N GLN A 136 4.05 -5.48 3.02
CA GLN A 136 3.83 -6.72 3.77
C GLN A 136 4.53 -6.61 5.12
N ASN A 137 3.84 -7.02 6.19
CA ASN A 137 4.47 -7.26 7.48
C ASN A 137 4.50 -8.77 7.77
N THR A 138 5.69 -9.34 7.97
CA THR A 138 5.88 -10.77 8.29
C THR A 138 6.17 -11.06 9.76
N ASP A 139 6.59 -10.04 10.50
CA ASP A 139 7.15 -10.21 11.84
C ASP A 139 6.13 -9.84 12.94
N GLY A 140 4.99 -9.27 12.53
CA GLY A 140 3.85 -8.95 13.38
C GLY A 140 2.98 -10.16 13.73
N ILE A 141 2.17 -9.99 14.78
CA ILE A 141 1.21 -10.99 15.26
C ILE A 141 0.08 -11.22 14.24
N GLU A 142 -0.24 -10.21 13.43
CA GLU A 142 -1.25 -10.25 12.38
C GLU A 142 -0.64 -9.80 11.02
N PRO A 143 -0.71 -10.63 9.97
CA PRO A 143 -0.14 -10.28 8.68
C PRO A 143 -1.02 -9.22 8.00
N VAL A 144 -0.41 -8.09 7.65
CA VAL A 144 -1.06 -7.04 6.86
C VAL A 144 -0.43 -7.01 5.48
N ARG A 145 -1.29 -6.93 4.45
CA ARG A 145 -0.89 -6.71 3.07
C ARG A 145 -1.64 -5.52 2.50
N PHE A 146 -0.91 -4.50 2.09
CA PHE A 146 -1.47 -3.30 1.50
C PHE A 146 -0.96 -3.13 0.07
N HIS A 147 -1.87 -2.80 -0.85
CA HIS A 147 -1.56 -2.58 -2.25
C HIS A 147 -1.89 -1.15 -2.64
N ARG A 148 -0.97 -0.49 -3.33
CA ARG A 148 -1.17 0.83 -3.89
C ARG A 148 -0.60 0.90 -5.29
N ARG A 149 -1.41 1.42 -6.20
CA ARG A 149 -1.01 1.61 -7.60
C ARG A 149 -1.11 3.08 -7.97
N THR A 150 -0.06 3.62 -8.57
CA THR A 150 -0.01 5.02 -9.00
C THR A 150 0.66 5.13 -10.37
N VAL A 151 0.16 6.02 -11.22
CA VAL A 151 0.87 6.40 -12.44
C VAL A 151 1.75 7.60 -12.12
N GLN A 152 3.01 7.52 -12.50
CA GLN A 152 3.98 8.58 -12.29
C GLN A 152 4.67 8.96 -13.60
N ARG A 153 4.99 10.23 -13.72
CA ARG A 153 5.86 10.81 -14.74
C ARG A 153 7.05 11.43 -14.01
N PRO A 154 8.14 10.66 -13.80
CA PRO A 154 9.33 11.16 -13.14
C PRO A 154 10.04 12.25 -13.94
#